data_AF-A0A538B7Q7-F1
#
_entry.id   AF-A0A538B7Q7-F1
#
_cell.length_a   1.000
_cell.length_b   1.000
_cell.length_c   1.000
_cell.angle_alpha   90.00
_cell.angle_beta   90.00
_cell.angle_gamma   90.00
#
_symmetry.space_group_name_H-M   'P 1'
#
loop_
_entity.id
_entity.type
_entity.pdbx_description
1 polymer ?
#
loop_
_entity_poly.entity_id
_entity_poly.type
_entity_poly.pdbx_seq_one_letter_code
_entity_poly.pdbx_strand_id
1 'polypeptide(L)'
;MSERTRTSQIVISDRESGLPFSKGLLASQVMVTGLSPYRAYQVAEEVEIRLLERRRASVTSAELAEVAIEVIGEVAGERYATNFVRWREIENLDVPLVILIGGATGVGKSTIATQLAARLGIVRVVATDAIREVMRAMLSSELMPTLHVSSFQADKALREPPTRMADALTLGFREQTAAVSVGINALIERAAAEGTSIVIEGAHIVPGFFETDAHAERILAVPFVVGVDDEDRHRSHF
;
A
#
# COMPACT_ATOMS: atom_id res chain seq x y z
N MET A 1 2.30 -54.63 -15.50
CA MET A 1 1.96 -53.28 -15.99
C MET A 1 1.11 -52.62 -14.92
N SER A 2 1.71 -51.78 -14.10
CA SER A 2 0.98 -51.03 -13.06
C SER A 2 0.54 -49.71 -13.68
N GLU A 3 -0.78 -49.53 -13.84
CA GLU A 3 -1.38 -48.27 -14.26
C GLU A 3 -0.97 -47.18 -13.26
N ARG A 4 -0.15 -46.24 -13.73
CA ARG A 4 0.08 -44.98 -13.04
C ARG A 4 -1.25 -44.24 -12.97
N THR A 5 -1.86 -44.19 -11.80
CA THR A 5 -2.95 -43.27 -11.47
C THR A 5 -2.51 -41.87 -11.88
N ARG A 6 -3.03 -41.36 -13.01
CA ARG A 6 -2.83 -39.96 -13.40
C ARG A 6 -3.50 -39.13 -12.32
N THR A 7 -2.71 -38.49 -11.47
CA THR A 7 -3.19 -37.45 -10.57
C THR A 7 -4.01 -36.47 -11.40
N SER A 8 -5.30 -36.34 -11.11
CA SER A 8 -6.22 -35.44 -11.82
C SER A 8 -5.87 -34.00 -11.48
N GLN A 9 -4.82 -33.49 -12.11
CA GLN A 9 -4.30 -32.16 -11.88
C GLN A 9 -5.24 -31.15 -12.52
N ILE A 10 -5.80 -30.24 -11.73
CA ILE A 10 -6.68 -29.17 -12.20
C ILE A 10 -5.83 -28.13 -12.94
N VAL A 11 -6.22 -27.78 -14.16
CA VAL A 11 -5.52 -26.81 -15.01
C VAL A 11 -6.27 -25.49 -15.09
N ILE A 12 -5.57 -24.36 -14.94
CA ILE A 12 -6.13 -23.02 -15.16
C ILE A 12 -6.01 -22.68 -16.64
N SER A 13 -7.12 -22.78 -17.36
CA SER A 13 -7.18 -22.81 -18.83
C SER A 13 -6.96 -21.49 -19.55
N ASP A 14 -7.15 -20.35 -18.87
CA ASP A 14 -7.12 -19.00 -19.46
C ASP A 14 -5.82 -18.23 -19.19
N ARG A 15 -4.85 -18.83 -18.50
CA ARG A 15 -3.51 -18.27 -18.32
C ARG A 15 -2.58 -18.73 -19.44
N GLU A 16 -1.63 -17.88 -19.84
CA GLU A 16 -0.70 -18.01 -21.00
C GLU A 16 0.06 -19.35 -21.15
N SER A 17 -0.09 -20.30 -20.22
CA SER A 17 0.54 -21.62 -20.29
C SER A 17 -0.29 -22.78 -19.72
N GLY A 18 -1.58 -22.61 -19.40
CA GLY A 18 -2.38 -23.71 -18.84
C GLY A 18 -1.77 -24.24 -17.53
N LEU A 19 -1.51 -23.35 -16.57
CA LEU A 19 -0.77 -23.68 -15.36
C LEU A 19 -1.60 -24.55 -14.41
N PRO A 20 -0.97 -25.50 -13.70
CA PRO A 20 -1.68 -26.28 -12.70
C PRO A 20 -2.10 -25.41 -11.52
N PHE A 21 -3.25 -25.75 -10.94
CA PHE A 21 -3.68 -25.17 -9.67
C PHE A 21 -2.60 -25.37 -8.59
N SER A 22 -2.33 -24.31 -7.83
CA SER A 22 -1.34 -24.32 -6.73
C SER A 22 -1.99 -23.81 -5.45
N LYS A 23 -2.11 -24.69 -4.47
CA LYS A 23 -2.55 -24.33 -3.11
C LYS A 23 -1.71 -23.22 -2.50
N GLY A 24 -0.38 -23.27 -2.71
CA GLY A 24 0.54 -22.26 -2.17
C GLY A 24 0.31 -20.87 -2.75
N LEU A 25 0.05 -20.78 -4.06
CA LEU A 25 -0.26 -19.51 -4.71
C LEU A 25 -1.62 -18.97 -4.23
N LEU A 26 -2.66 -19.82 -4.19
CA LEU A 26 -3.97 -19.41 -3.70
C LEU A 26 -3.90 -18.98 -2.23
N ALA A 27 -3.21 -19.74 -1.37
CA ALA A 27 -3.03 -19.37 0.03
C ALA A 27 -2.35 -18.00 0.17
N SER A 28 -1.30 -17.73 -0.62
CA SER A 28 -0.64 -16.42 -0.65
C SER A 28 -1.61 -15.29 -1.03
N GLN A 29 -2.45 -15.50 -2.04
CA GLN A 29 -3.48 -14.52 -2.44
C GLN A 29 -4.53 -14.33 -1.33
N VAL A 30 -4.96 -15.41 -0.68
CA VAL A 30 -5.93 -15.37 0.42
C VAL A 30 -5.39 -14.67 1.65
N MET A 31 -4.08 -14.77 1.95
CA MET A 31 -3.45 -14.08 3.08
C MET A 31 -3.62 -12.54 3.03
N VAL A 32 -3.78 -11.97 1.82
CA VAL A 32 -4.00 -10.52 1.64
C VAL A 32 -5.25 -10.03 2.38
N THR A 33 -6.25 -10.91 2.58
CA THR A 33 -7.47 -10.62 3.33
C THR A 33 -7.23 -10.40 4.84
N GLY A 34 -6.02 -10.68 5.32
CA GLY A 34 -5.64 -10.64 6.74
C GLY A 34 -5.72 -11.99 7.45
N LEU A 35 -5.90 -13.08 6.72
CA LEU A 35 -5.86 -14.44 7.28
C LEU A 35 -4.44 -14.85 7.66
N SER A 36 -4.31 -15.65 8.72
CA SER A 36 -3.03 -16.27 9.08
C SER A 36 -2.61 -17.30 8.02
N PRO A 37 -1.31 -17.59 7.88
CA PRO A 37 -0.82 -18.57 6.90
C PRO A 37 -1.52 -19.93 7.01
N TYR A 38 -1.76 -20.39 8.23
CA TYR A 38 -2.47 -21.64 8.49
C TYR A 38 -3.90 -21.61 7.94
N ARG A 39 -4.70 -20.59 8.28
CA ARG A 39 -6.10 -20.50 7.81
C ARG A 39 -6.18 -20.29 6.30
N ALA A 40 -5.25 -19.53 5.72
CA ALA A 40 -5.18 -19.35 4.27
C ALA A 40 -4.87 -20.66 3.54
N TYR A 41 -4.01 -21.52 4.10
CA TYR A 41 -3.76 -22.84 3.53
C TYR A 41 -4.97 -23.77 3.63
N GLN A 42 -5.71 -23.74 4.75
CA GLN A 42 -6.97 -24.49 4.89
C GLN A 42 -8.00 -24.09 3.84
N VAL A 43 -8.15 -22.79 3.57
CA VAL A 43 -9.01 -22.29 2.47
C VAL A 43 -8.54 -22.87 1.13
N ALA A 44 -7.23 -22.86 0.86
CA ALA A 44 -6.70 -23.37 -0.40
C ALA A 44 -6.89 -24.88 -0.58
N GLU A 45 -6.80 -25.67 0.50
CA GLU A 45 -7.14 -27.10 0.51
C GLU A 45 -8.62 -27.33 0.22
N GLU A 46 -9.51 -26.58 0.87
CA GLU A 46 -10.96 -26.71 0.65
C GLU A 46 -11.38 -26.31 -0.77
N VAL A 47 -10.75 -25.28 -1.35
CA VAL A 47 -10.95 -24.92 -2.76
C VAL A 47 -10.53 -26.07 -3.68
N GLU A 48 -9.39 -26.72 -3.42
CA GLU A 48 -8.94 -27.87 -4.22
C GLU A 48 -9.94 -29.03 -4.17
N ILE A 49 -10.44 -29.36 -2.97
CA ILE A 49 -11.44 -30.42 -2.76
C ILE A 49 -12.69 -30.11 -3.60
N ARG A 50 -13.25 -28.90 -3.50
CA ARG A 50 -14.43 -28.51 -4.26
C ARG A 50 -14.22 -28.55 -5.78
N LEU A 51 -13.04 -28.18 -6.26
CA LEU A 51 -12.72 -28.25 -7.68
C LEU A 51 -12.64 -29.70 -8.17
N LEU A 52 -12.06 -30.61 -7.37
CA LEU A 52 -11.99 -32.04 -7.68
C LEU A 52 -13.37 -32.70 -7.67
N GLU A 53 -14.23 -32.35 -6.71
CA GLU A 53 -15.61 -32.85 -6.61
C GLU A 53 -16.47 -32.44 -7.80
N ARG A 54 -16.25 -31.22 -8.33
CA ARG A 54 -16.90 -30.75 -9.58
C ARG A 54 -16.44 -31.52 -10.83
N ARG A 55 -15.46 -32.44 -10.72
CA ARG A 55 -14.90 -33.29 -11.79
C ARG A 55 -14.43 -32.49 -13.02
N ARG A 56 -14.02 -31.25 -12.84
CA ARG A 56 -13.51 -30.40 -13.91
C ARG A 56 -11.99 -30.51 -13.98
N ALA A 57 -11.48 -31.06 -15.08
CA ALA A 57 -10.04 -31.14 -15.33
C ALA A 57 -9.41 -29.76 -15.63
N SER A 58 -10.23 -28.78 -16.02
CA SER A 58 -9.81 -27.41 -16.25
C SER A 58 -10.85 -26.41 -15.75
N VAL A 59 -10.37 -25.28 -15.22
CA VAL A 59 -11.18 -24.13 -14.80
C VAL A 59 -10.56 -22.84 -15.33
N THR A 60 -11.36 -21.79 -15.43
CA THR A 60 -10.86 -20.43 -15.70
C THR A 60 -10.40 -19.75 -14.41
N SER A 61 -9.64 -18.66 -14.53
CA SER A 61 -9.25 -17.82 -13.41
C SER A 61 -10.45 -17.17 -12.73
N ALA A 62 -11.52 -16.88 -13.50
CA ALA A 62 -12.78 -16.37 -12.97
C ALA A 62 -13.51 -17.42 -12.13
N GLU A 63 -13.69 -18.63 -12.65
CA GLU A 63 -14.33 -19.74 -11.94
C GLU A 63 -13.56 -20.13 -10.67
N LEU A 64 -12.22 -20.15 -10.73
CA LEU A 64 -11.38 -20.41 -9.55
C LEU A 64 -11.66 -19.37 -8.45
N ALA A 65 -11.80 -18.10 -8.83
CA ALA A 65 -12.03 -17.05 -7.88
C ALA A 65 -13.44 -17.09 -7.28
N GLU A 66 -14.46 -17.46 -8.05
CA GLU A 66 -15.82 -17.69 -7.52
C GLU A 66 -15.81 -18.77 -6.44
N VAL A 67 -15.15 -19.90 -6.70
CA VAL A 67 -14.98 -20.97 -5.71
C VAL A 67 -14.20 -20.50 -4.49
N ALA A 68 -13.12 -19.74 -4.70
CA ALA A 68 -12.34 -19.19 -3.60
C ALA A 68 -13.17 -18.24 -2.72
N ILE A 69 -13.96 -17.34 -3.30
CA ILE A 69 -14.83 -16.41 -2.57
C ILE A 69 -15.84 -17.17 -1.71
N GLU A 70 -16.51 -18.17 -2.30
CA GLU A 70 -17.47 -19.03 -1.61
C GLU A 70 -16.82 -19.74 -0.40
N VAL A 71 -15.67 -20.39 -0.62
CA VAL A 71 -14.94 -21.12 0.44
C VAL A 71 -14.43 -20.17 1.52
N ILE A 72 -13.91 -18.99 1.16
CA ILE A 72 -13.48 -18.00 2.15
C ILE A 72 -14.67 -17.58 3.04
N GLY A 73 -15.83 -17.36 2.43
CA GLY A 73 -17.06 -16.98 3.15
C GLY A 73 -17.47 -18.03 4.17
N GLU A 74 -17.40 -19.31 3.80
CA GLU A 74 -17.76 -20.43 4.68
C GLU A 74 -16.72 -20.72 5.78
N VAL A 75 -15.43 -20.74 5.42
CA VAL A 75 -14.33 -21.19 6.32
C VAL A 75 -13.83 -20.07 7.23
N ALA A 76 -13.77 -18.84 6.71
CA ALA A 76 -13.20 -17.68 7.40
C ALA A 76 -14.24 -16.62 7.76
N GLY A 77 -15.36 -16.59 7.06
CA GLY A 77 -16.45 -15.62 7.27
C GLY A 77 -16.51 -14.56 6.20
N GLU A 78 -17.71 -14.00 6.02
CA GLU A 78 -18.06 -13.07 4.93
C GLU A 78 -17.13 -11.85 4.82
N ARG A 79 -16.64 -11.36 5.95
CA ARG A 79 -15.69 -10.23 5.98
C ARG A 79 -14.44 -10.51 5.14
N TYR A 80 -13.90 -11.73 5.20
CA TYR A 80 -12.68 -12.09 4.46
C TYR A 80 -12.98 -12.30 2.97
N ALA A 81 -14.15 -12.84 2.64
CA ALA A 81 -14.60 -12.99 1.26
C ALA A 81 -14.77 -11.62 0.60
N THR A 82 -15.44 -10.69 1.30
CA THR A 82 -15.58 -9.29 0.86
C THR A 82 -14.21 -8.63 0.66
N ASN A 83 -13.25 -8.84 1.57
CA ASN A 83 -11.89 -8.30 1.42
C ASN A 83 -11.16 -8.91 0.21
N PHE A 84 -11.37 -10.19 -0.08
CA PHE A 84 -10.77 -10.86 -1.24
C PHE A 84 -11.30 -10.28 -2.55
N VAL A 85 -12.62 -10.04 -2.64
CA VAL A 85 -13.23 -9.37 -3.79
C VAL A 85 -12.62 -7.99 -4.01
N ARG A 86 -12.57 -7.15 -2.96
CA ARG A 86 -11.96 -5.80 -3.02
C ARG A 86 -10.49 -5.83 -3.42
N TRP A 87 -9.73 -6.81 -2.91
CA TRP A 87 -8.33 -6.96 -3.31
C TRP A 87 -8.20 -7.30 -4.79
N ARG A 88 -9.07 -8.16 -5.33
CA ARG A 88 -9.07 -8.47 -6.77
C ARG A 88 -9.46 -7.27 -7.63
N GLU A 89 -10.32 -6.38 -7.16
CA GLU A 89 -10.59 -5.12 -7.85
C GLU A 89 -9.33 -4.26 -7.95
N ILE A 90 -8.48 -4.26 -6.92
CA ILE A 90 -7.18 -3.57 -6.93
C ILE A 90 -6.17 -4.28 -7.86
N GLU A 91 -6.12 -5.62 -7.84
CA GLU A 91 -5.24 -6.42 -8.71
C GLU A 91 -5.53 -6.21 -10.20
N ASN A 92 -6.80 -5.97 -10.55
CA ASN A 92 -7.25 -5.74 -11.93
C ASN A 92 -7.26 -4.26 -12.35
N LEU A 93 -6.64 -3.37 -11.58
CA LEU A 93 -6.51 -1.97 -12.00
C LEU A 93 -5.59 -1.87 -13.24
N ASP A 94 -6.05 -1.15 -14.27
CA ASP A 94 -5.27 -0.85 -15.47
C ASP A 94 -4.17 0.20 -15.23
N VAL A 95 -4.17 0.83 -14.04
CA VAL A 95 -3.24 1.88 -13.65
C VAL A 95 -2.55 1.55 -12.32
N PRO A 96 -1.28 1.94 -12.11
CA PRO A 96 -0.59 1.78 -10.84
C PRO A 96 -1.26 2.53 -9.68
N LEU A 97 -1.10 1.98 -8.48
CA LEU A 97 -1.61 2.56 -7.24
C LEU A 97 -0.54 3.44 -6.57
N VAL A 98 -0.87 4.69 -6.29
CA VAL A 98 -0.03 5.65 -5.57
C VAL A 98 -0.66 5.94 -4.22
N ILE A 99 -0.13 5.35 -3.16
CA ILE A 99 -0.66 5.49 -1.80
C ILE A 99 0.12 6.57 -1.07
N LEU A 100 -0.57 7.59 -0.55
CA LEU A 100 0.03 8.72 0.14
C LEU A 100 -0.44 8.72 1.61
N ILE A 101 0.49 8.54 2.55
CA ILE A 101 0.18 8.37 3.98
C ILE A 101 0.76 9.54 4.80
N GLY A 102 -0.12 10.46 5.19
CA GLY A 102 0.20 11.60 6.05
C GLY A 102 -0.02 11.34 7.54
N GLY A 103 0.49 12.25 8.37
CA GLY A 103 0.25 12.25 9.83
C GLY A 103 1.49 12.54 10.67
N ALA A 104 1.26 12.89 11.94
CA ALA A 104 2.32 13.24 12.89
C ALA A 104 3.29 12.08 13.18
N THR A 105 4.44 12.35 13.79
CA THR A 105 5.36 11.28 14.24
C THR A 105 4.68 10.39 15.28
N GLY A 106 5.08 9.13 15.37
CA GLY A 106 4.53 8.19 16.37
C GLY A 106 3.10 7.67 16.08
N VAL A 107 2.37 8.14 15.08
CA VAL A 107 0.98 7.66 14.81
C VAL A 107 0.90 6.29 14.10
N GLY A 108 2.04 5.64 13.84
CA GLY A 108 2.08 4.31 13.21
C GLY A 108 2.10 4.28 11.67
N LYS A 109 2.39 5.40 11.00
CA LYS A 109 2.43 5.50 9.53
C LYS A 109 3.32 4.45 8.86
N SER A 110 4.58 4.34 9.27
CA SER A 110 5.54 3.41 8.65
C SER A 110 5.11 1.94 8.84
N THR A 111 4.47 1.62 9.97
CA THR A 111 3.88 0.29 10.22
C THR A 111 2.73 0.03 9.25
N ILE A 112 1.79 0.98 9.11
CA ILE A 112 0.67 0.87 8.17
C ILE A 112 1.18 0.75 6.73
N ALA A 113 2.11 1.63 6.33
CA ALA A 113 2.73 1.64 5.01
C ALA A 113 3.34 0.28 4.67
N THR A 114 4.16 -0.28 5.56
CA THR A 114 4.84 -1.57 5.35
C THR A 114 3.84 -2.72 5.24
N GLN A 115 2.85 -2.78 6.15
CA GLN A 115 1.86 -3.85 6.14
C GLN A 115 0.94 -3.77 4.92
N LEU A 116 0.56 -2.56 4.51
CA LEU A 116 -0.25 -2.32 3.32
C LEU A 116 0.51 -2.68 2.05
N ALA A 117 1.76 -2.23 1.94
CA ALA A 117 2.63 -2.51 0.81
C ALA A 117 2.84 -4.02 0.62
N ALA A 118 3.14 -4.75 1.70
CA ALA A 118 3.27 -6.20 1.67
C ALA A 118 1.99 -6.91 1.20
N ARG A 119 0.83 -6.45 1.65
CA ARG A 119 -0.47 -7.02 1.26
C ARG A 119 -0.85 -6.74 -0.19
N LEU A 120 -0.50 -5.56 -0.71
CA LEU A 120 -0.81 -5.16 -2.08
C LEU A 120 0.30 -5.52 -3.08
N GLY A 121 1.37 -6.18 -2.65
CA GLY A 121 2.51 -6.51 -3.50
C GLY A 121 3.31 -5.29 -3.97
N ILE A 122 3.21 -4.16 -3.25
CA ILE A 122 3.93 -2.93 -3.58
C ILE A 122 5.32 -3.00 -2.96
N VAL A 123 6.34 -3.08 -3.81
CA VAL A 123 7.74 -3.20 -3.37
C VAL A 123 8.39 -1.85 -3.03
N ARG A 124 7.84 -0.74 -3.53
CA ARG A 124 8.40 0.61 -3.39
C ARG A 124 7.69 1.36 -2.26
N VAL A 125 8.37 1.51 -1.12
CA VAL A 125 7.90 2.32 0.01
C VAL A 125 8.94 3.41 0.30
N VAL A 126 8.53 4.68 0.29
CA VAL A 126 9.42 5.83 0.45
C VAL A 126 8.93 6.74 1.58
N ALA A 127 9.82 7.03 2.52
CA ALA A 127 9.56 8.02 3.56
C ALA A 127 9.90 9.44 3.07
N THR A 128 9.02 10.41 3.29
CA THR A 128 9.27 11.83 2.96
C THR A 128 10.47 12.41 3.73
N ASP A 129 10.84 11.80 4.85
CA ASP A 129 12.05 12.15 5.60
C ASP A 129 13.33 11.88 4.78
N ALA A 130 13.35 10.80 4.00
CA ALA A 130 14.47 10.49 3.11
C ALA A 130 14.61 11.52 1.98
N ILE A 131 13.47 12.02 1.45
CA ILE A 131 13.47 13.12 0.49
C ILE A 131 14.06 14.37 1.14
N ARG A 132 13.59 14.72 2.35
CA ARG A 132 14.11 15.86 3.12
C ARG A 132 15.62 15.73 3.35
N GLU A 133 16.11 14.54 3.70
CA GLU A 133 17.53 14.27 3.95
C GLU A 133 18.39 14.55 2.71
N VAL A 134 17.97 14.04 1.55
CA VAL A 134 18.66 14.28 0.27
C VAL A 134 18.67 15.78 -0.05
N MET A 135 17.53 16.46 0.08
CA MET A 135 17.44 17.89 -0.19
C MET A 135 18.30 18.72 0.79
N ARG A 136 18.34 18.32 2.07
CA ARG A 136 19.17 18.96 3.11
C ARG A 136 20.66 18.85 2.81
N ALA A 137 21.11 17.74 2.25
CA ALA A 137 22.51 17.57 1.85
C ALA A 137 22.89 18.42 0.62
N MET A 138 21.92 18.70 -0.26
CA MET A 138 22.13 19.45 -1.50
C MET A 138 22.02 20.98 -1.33
N LEU A 139 21.25 21.44 -0.34
CA LEU A 139 20.94 22.85 -0.14
C LEU A 139 21.52 23.33 1.18
N SER A 140 22.26 24.44 1.17
CA SER A 140 22.80 25.02 2.41
C SER A 140 21.68 25.52 3.34
N SER A 141 21.99 25.60 4.63
CA SER A 141 21.10 26.17 5.64
C SER A 141 20.78 27.65 5.38
N GLU A 142 21.64 28.36 4.67
CA GLU A 142 21.37 29.73 4.22
C GLU A 142 20.31 29.77 3.13
N LEU A 143 20.36 28.85 2.17
CA LEU A 143 19.42 28.79 1.04
C LEU A 143 18.04 28.33 1.47
N MET A 144 17.96 27.22 2.22
CA MET A 144 16.70 26.62 2.67
C MET A 144 16.77 26.21 4.16
N PRO A 145 16.70 27.16 5.10
CA PRO A 145 16.88 26.89 6.53
C PRO A 145 15.93 25.82 7.10
N THR A 146 14.68 25.81 6.62
CA THR A 146 13.62 24.90 7.11
C THR A 146 13.92 23.43 6.87
N LEU A 147 14.75 23.07 5.89
CA LEU A 147 15.19 21.68 5.67
C LEU A 147 16.20 21.18 6.72
N HIS A 148 16.84 22.10 7.45
CA HIS A 148 17.90 21.79 8.42
C HIS A 148 17.42 21.69 9.86
N VAL A 149 16.12 21.92 10.10
CA VAL A 149 15.49 21.78 11.41
C VAL A 149 14.40 20.71 11.40
N SER A 150 14.07 20.21 12.59
CA SER A 150 12.92 19.31 12.76
C SER A 150 11.63 20.02 12.35
N SER A 151 10.65 19.29 11.83
CA SER A 151 9.31 19.81 11.52
C SER A 151 8.61 20.42 12.75
N PHE A 152 8.96 19.96 13.95
CA PHE A 152 8.48 20.51 15.23
C PHE A 152 9.18 21.79 15.69
N GLN A 153 10.22 22.21 14.99
CA GLN A 153 11.02 23.40 15.29
C GLN A 153 11.16 24.30 14.06
N ALA A 154 10.28 24.13 13.08
CA ALA A 154 10.36 24.83 11.81
C ALA A 154 10.15 26.35 11.95
N ASP A 155 9.51 26.79 13.04
CA ASP A 155 9.40 28.21 13.43
C ASP A 155 10.76 28.89 13.58
N LYS A 156 11.77 28.17 14.10
CA LYS A 156 13.12 28.71 14.35
C LYS A 156 13.91 29.00 13.08
N ALA A 157 13.45 28.46 11.95
CA ALA A 157 14.10 28.59 10.66
C ALA A 157 13.45 29.65 9.75
N LEU A 158 12.36 30.29 10.21
CA LEU A 158 11.71 31.35 9.46
C LEU A 158 12.56 32.62 9.43
N ARG A 159 12.77 33.16 8.22
CA ARG A 159 13.45 34.45 8.03
C ARG A 159 12.59 35.62 8.53
N GLU A 160 11.28 35.52 8.35
CA GLU A 160 10.30 36.53 8.77
C GLU A 160 9.17 35.84 9.57
N PRO A 161 9.33 35.67 10.90
CA PRO A 161 8.33 35.01 11.71
C PRO A 161 7.09 35.91 11.90
N PRO A 162 5.87 35.35 11.81
CA PRO A 162 4.64 36.09 12.09
C PRO A 162 4.53 36.42 13.59
N THR A 163 3.68 37.40 13.92
CA THR A 163 3.49 37.91 15.30
C THR A 163 3.05 36.85 16.32
N ARG A 164 2.45 35.74 15.88
CA ARG A 164 1.99 34.63 16.73
C ARG A 164 2.84 33.39 16.51
N MET A 165 3.32 32.78 17.60
CA MET A 165 4.20 31.59 17.53
C MET A 165 3.51 30.36 16.92
N ALA A 166 2.22 30.12 17.18
CA ALA A 166 1.49 28.99 16.58
C ALA A 166 1.39 29.12 15.05
N ASP A 167 1.24 30.35 14.57
CA ASP A 167 1.25 30.68 13.14
C ASP A 167 2.68 30.50 12.57
N ALA A 168 3.72 30.79 13.37
CA ALA A 168 5.12 30.60 12.99
C ALA A 168 5.50 29.13 12.79
N LEU A 169 5.12 28.24 13.72
CA LEU A 169 5.41 26.81 13.56
C LEU A 169 4.69 26.21 12.35
N THR A 170 3.43 26.57 12.18
CA THR A 170 2.64 26.12 11.02
C THR A 170 3.22 26.66 9.71
N LEU A 171 3.62 27.93 9.68
CA LEU A 171 4.25 28.53 8.51
C LEU A 171 5.57 27.85 8.16
N GLY A 172 6.46 27.65 9.14
CA GLY A 172 7.73 26.96 8.92
C GLY A 172 7.54 25.53 8.43
N PHE A 173 6.56 24.81 8.99
CA PHE A 173 6.22 23.46 8.54
C PHE A 173 5.65 23.46 7.12
N ARG A 174 4.83 24.45 6.75
CA ARG A 174 4.33 24.61 5.38
C ARG A 174 5.45 24.91 4.39
N GLU A 175 6.42 25.74 4.75
CA GLU A 175 7.61 26.00 3.92
C GLU A 175 8.46 24.74 3.74
N GLN A 176 8.72 24.00 4.82
CA GLN A 176 9.44 22.73 4.75
C GLN A 176 8.69 21.72 3.86
N THR A 177 7.37 21.63 4.02
CA THR A 177 6.51 20.75 3.23
C THR A 177 6.54 21.13 1.76
N ALA A 178 6.39 22.42 1.42
CA ALA A 178 6.48 22.91 0.04
C ALA A 178 7.79 22.50 -0.64
N ALA A 179 8.91 22.58 0.09
CA ALA A 179 10.20 22.15 -0.43
C ALA A 179 10.22 20.64 -0.68
N VAL A 180 9.85 19.82 0.31
CA VAL A 180 9.86 18.35 0.21
C VAL A 180 8.88 17.84 -0.85
N SER A 181 7.77 18.56 -1.05
CA SER A 181 6.76 18.25 -2.07
C SER A 181 7.28 18.19 -3.50
N VAL A 182 8.35 18.93 -3.82
CA VAL A 182 9.01 18.82 -5.12
C VAL A 182 9.48 17.38 -5.37
N GLY A 183 10.06 16.74 -4.35
CA GLY A 183 10.48 15.34 -4.43
C GLY A 183 9.30 14.37 -4.40
N ILE A 184 8.23 14.67 -3.66
CA ILE A 184 7.01 13.86 -3.64
C ILE A 184 6.38 13.83 -5.04
N ASN A 185 6.16 14.99 -5.67
CA ASN A 185 5.60 15.09 -7.02
C ASN A 185 6.47 14.40 -8.07
N ALA A 186 7.80 14.49 -7.94
CA ALA A 186 8.72 13.75 -8.81
C ALA A 186 8.55 12.22 -8.71
N LEU A 187 8.28 11.69 -7.51
CA LEU A 187 7.99 10.26 -7.33
C LEU A 187 6.62 9.88 -7.90
N ILE A 188 5.61 10.74 -7.79
CA ILE A 188 4.27 10.54 -8.37
C ILE A 188 4.34 10.51 -9.90
N GLU A 189 4.98 11.50 -10.53
CA GLU A 189 5.15 11.52 -11.99
C GLU A 189 5.96 10.31 -12.46
N ARG A 190 7.00 9.92 -11.72
CA ARG A 190 7.77 8.70 -12.04
C ARG A 190 6.92 7.44 -11.96
N ALA A 191 6.08 7.31 -10.93
CA ALA A 191 5.16 6.18 -10.80
C ALA A 191 4.18 6.13 -11.99
N ALA A 192 3.66 7.28 -12.42
CA ALA A 192 2.79 7.41 -13.59
C ALA A 192 3.51 7.09 -14.91
N ALA A 193 4.76 7.53 -15.07
CA ALA A 193 5.54 7.30 -16.28
C ALA A 193 6.02 5.84 -16.41
N GLU A 194 6.41 5.21 -15.29
CA GLU A 194 6.91 3.82 -15.26
C GLU A 194 5.79 2.78 -15.13
N GLY A 195 4.54 3.19 -14.85
CA GLY A 195 3.45 2.25 -14.58
C GLY A 195 3.66 1.45 -13.29
N THR A 196 4.29 2.04 -12.26
CA THR A 196 4.68 1.33 -11.04
C THR A 196 3.94 1.83 -9.79
N SER A 197 3.39 0.90 -9.01
CA SER A 197 2.77 1.23 -7.72
C SER A 197 3.80 1.65 -6.67
N ILE A 198 3.44 2.61 -5.82
CA ILE A 198 4.32 3.17 -4.78
C ILE A 198 3.53 3.56 -3.53
N VAL A 199 4.13 3.37 -2.36
CA VAL A 199 3.67 3.99 -1.11
C VAL A 199 4.63 5.10 -0.72
N ILE A 200 4.12 6.31 -0.50
CA ILE A 200 4.88 7.44 0.03
C ILE A 200 4.29 7.82 1.39
N GLU A 201 5.10 7.81 2.44
CA GLU A 201 4.65 8.06 3.80
C GLU A 201 5.46 9.16 4.51
N GLY A 202 4.82 9.90 5.40
CA GLY A 202 5.52 10.76 6.34
C GLY A 202 4.79 12.06 6.66
N ALA A 203 5.42 12.92 7.46
CA ALA A 203 4.80 14.16 7.92
C ALA A 203 4.48 15.12 6.77
N HIS A 204 5.27 15.12 5.69
CA HIS A 204 5.14 16.04 4.57
C HIS A 204 4.08 15.63 3.54
N ILE A 205 3.37 14.51 3.75
CA ILE A 205 2.17 14.19 2.96
C ILE A 205 1.01 15.01 3.52
N VAL A 206 0.87 16.25 3.02
CA VAL A 206 -0.12 17.22 3.44
C VAL A 206 -1.06 17.52 2.27
N PRO A 207 -2.40 17.38 2.43
CA PRO A 207 -3.34 17.73 1.38
C PRO A 207 -3.13 19.15 0.84
N GLY A 208 -3.15 19.29 -0.49
CA GLY A 208 -2.90 20.56 -1.18
C GLY A 208 -1.43 20.87 -1.48
N PHE A 209 -0.49 20.02 -1.05
CA PHE A 209 0.94 20.18 -1.33
C PHE A 209 1.50 19.17 -2.34
N PHE A 210 0.68 18.28 -2.87
CA PHE A 210 1.07 17.32 -3.91
C PHE A 210 0.02 17.32 -5.02
N GLU A 211 0.46 16.98 -6.23
CA GLU A 211 -0.37 17.03 -7.43
C GLU A 211 -0.67 15.61 -7.92
N THR A 212 -1.93 15.21 -7.81
CA THR A 212 -2.41 13.89 -8.29
C THR A 212 -3.30 14.01 -9.51
N ASP A 213 -4.02 15.12 -9.65
CA ASP A 213 -5.01 15.33 -10.70
C ASP A 213 -4.38 15.37 -12.09
N ALA A 214 -3.15 15.88 -12.21
CA ALA A 214 -2.37 15.88 -13.44
C ALA A 214 -2.05 14.45 -13.97
N HIS A 215 -2.23 13.44 -13.12
CA HIS A 215 -1.92 12.05 -13.43
C HIS A 215 -3.15 11.12 -13.29
N ALA A 216 -4.37 11.66 -13.16
CA ALA A 216 -5.57 10.89 -12.87
C ALA A 216 -5.90 9.79 -13.90
N GLU A 217 -5.47 9.95 -15.16
CA GLU A 217 -5.63 8.93 -16.21
C GLU A 217 -4.54 7.84 -16.18
N ARG A 218 -3.43 8.08 -15.46
CA ARG A 218 -2.23 7.23 -15.45
C ARG A 218 -2.00 6.52 -14.12
N ILE A 219 -2.55 7.01 -13.02
CA ILE A 219 -2.42 6.43 -11.68
C ILE A 219 -3.76 6.48 -10.94
N LEU A 220 -3.95 5.57 -10.00
CA LEU A 220 -4.93 5.72 -8.93
C LEU A 220 -4.24 6.26 -7.68
N ALA A 221 -4.46 7.53 -7.36
CA ALA A 221 -3.91 8.14 -6.14
C ALA A 221 -4.86 7.94 -4.94
N VAL A 222 -4.33 7.47 -3.81
CA VAL A 222 -5.08 7.24 -2.57
C VAL A 222 -4.40 7.96 -1.41
N PRO A 223 -4.72 9.25 -1.17
CA PRO A 223 -4.22 9.98 -0.02
C PRO A 223 -5.06 9.75 1.24
N PHE A 224 -4.41 9.53 2.38
CA PHE A 224 -5.06 9.54 3.69
C PHE A 224 -4.11 10.00 4.80
N VAL A 225 -4.69 10.49 5.89
CA VAL A 225 -3.96 10.96 7.07
C VAL A 225 -4.27 10.05 8.25
N VAL A 226 -3.22 9.61 8.95
CA VAL A 226 -3.31 8.78 10.15
C VAL A 226 -3.19 9.67 11.39
N GLY A 227 -4.12 9.53 12.32
CA GLY A 227 -4.12 10.19 13.62
C GLY A 227 -4.29 9.19 14.76
N VAL A 228 -3.94 9.62 15.97
CA VAL A 228 -4.26 8.93 17.21
C VAL A 228 -5.01 9.92 18.08
N ASP A 229 -6.28 9.64 18.37
CA ASP A 229 -7.13 10.57 19.14
C ASP A 229 -6.81 10.56 20.64
N ASP A 230 -6.26 9.45 21.13
CA ASP A 230 -5.88 9.26 22.54
C ASP A 230 -4.45 9.78 22.78
N GLU A 231 -4.34 10.88 23.54
CA GLU A 231 -3.08 11.54 23.83
C GLU A 231 -2.11 10.67 24.63
N ASP A 232 -2.59 9.94 25.63
CA ASP A 232 -1.74 9.08 26.47
C ASP A 232 -1.16 7.93 25.65
N ARG A 233 -2.00 7.35 24.77
CA ARG A 233 -1.57 6.34 23.81
C ARG A 233 -0.55 6.91 22.82
N HIS A 234 -0.75 8.11 22.29
CA HIS A 234 0.22 8.75 21.38
C HIS A 234 1.56 9.00 22.08
N ARG A 235 1.55 9.46 23.34
CA ARG A 235 2.74 9.69 24.15
C ARG A 235 3.52 8.40 24.41
N SER A 236 2.85 7.26 24.59
CA SER A 236 3.51 5.95 24.80
C SER A 236 4.39 5.46 23.65
N HIS A 237 4.31 6.11 22.48
CA HIS A 237 5.12 5.76 21.31
C HIS A 237 6.47 6.50 21.23
N PHE A 238 6.81 7.32 22.24
CA PHE A 238 8.06 8.06 22.40
C PHE A 238 8.72 7.77 23.74
#